data_AF-X1RZA7-F1
#
_entry.id   AF-X1RZA7-F1
#
_cell.length_a   1.000
_cell.length_b   1.000
_cell.length_c   1.000
_cell.angle_alpha   90.00
_cell.angle_beta   90.00
_cell.angle_gamma   90.00
#
_symmetry.space_group_name_H-M   'P 1'
#
loop_
_entity.id
_entity.type
_entity.pdbx_description
1 polymer ?
#
loop_
_entity_poly.entity_id
_entity_poly.type
_entity_poly.pdbx_seq_one_letter_code
_entity_poly.pdbx_strand_id
1 'polypeptide(L)' 'MNRDIRWKWAYSFLLFCATIGWAVFTIKVVATAMASPTPVDVLKASGTGILLGALITWNSTIIHFWFRKKAPEEK' A
#
# COMPACT_ATOMS: atom_id res chain seq x y z
N MET A 1 -16.14 7.43 -21.15
CA MET A 1 -14.96 6.80 -20.49
C MET A 1 -15.26 5.31 -20.31
N ASN A 2 -14.46 4.41 -20.92
CA ASN A 2 -14.71 2.96 -20.89
C ASN A 2 -14.88 2.44 -19.45
N ARG A 3 -15.88 1.58 -19.23
CA ARG A 3 -16.21 0.99 -17.92
C ARG A 3 -15.00 0.34 -17.25
N ASP A 4 -14.12 -0.28 -18.04
CA ASP A 4 -12.92 -0.97 -17.54
C ASP A 4 -11.87 0.01 -17.00
N ILE A 5 -11.78 1.21 -17.58
CA ILE A 5 -10.87 2.26 -17.09
C ILE A 5 -11.36 2.80 -15.75
N ARG A 6 -12.69 2.96 -15.58
CA ARG A 6 -13.29 3.38 -14.30
C ARG A 6 -13.01 2.38 -13.19
N TRP A 7 -13.13 1.07 -13.48
CA TRP A 7 -12.86 0.02 -12.49
C TRP A 7 -11.40 -0.06 -12.08
N LYS A 8 -10.45 0.08 -13.02
CA LYS A 8 -9.02 0.17 -12.72
C LYS A 8 -8.72 1.33 -11.77
N TRP A 9 -9.23 2.52 -12.09
CA TRP A 9 -9.07 3.69 -11.22
C TRP A 9 -9.71 3.50 -9.84
N ALA A 10 -10.93 2.97 -9.78
CA ALA A 10 -11.61 2.73 -8.51
C ALA A 10 -10.84 1.76 -7.61
N TYR A 11 -10.33 0.66 -8.17
CA TYR A 11 -9.51 -0.29 -7.42
C TYR A 11 -8.20 0.34 -6.96
N SER A 12 -7.47 1.03 -7.85
CA SER A 12 -6.22 1.70 -7.46
C SER A 12 -6.44 2.72 -6.34
N PHE A 13 -7.54 3.46 -6.39
CA PHE A 13 -7.90 4.43 -5.35
C PHE A 13 -8.26 3.75 -4.03
N LEU A 14 -9.09 2.69 -4.07
CA LEU A 14 -9.41 1.90 -2.88
C LEU A 14 -8.16 1.31 -2.23
N LEU A 15 -7.26 0.77 -3.05
CA LEU A 15 -6.00 0.22 -2.56
C LEU A 15 -5.12 1.30 -1.94
N PHE A 16 -5.05 2.49 -2.54
CA PHE A 16 -4.36 3.64 -1.98
C PHE A 16 -4.93 4.07 -0.62
N CYS A 17 -6.26 4.16 -0.50
CA CYS A 17 -6.91 4.43 0.78
C CYS A 17 -6.59 3.35 1.83
N ALA A 18 -6.58 2.07 1.43
CA ALA A 18 -6.20 0.97 2.30
C ALA A 18 -4.73 1.07 2.75
N THR A 19 -3.81 1.43 1.85
CA THR A 19 -2.39 1.66 2.18
C THR A 19 -2.24 2.79 3.19
N ILE A 20 -2.93 3.92 3.00
CA ILE A 20 -2.90 5.05 3.95
C ILE A 20 -3.49 4.65 5.29
N GLY A 21 -4.65 4.00 5.29
CA GLY A 21 -5.29 3.54 6.53
C GLY A 21 -4.39 2.61 7.32
N TRP A 22 -3.71 1.68 6.64
CA TRP A 22 -2.74 0.80 7.25
C TRP A 22 -1.50 1.54 7.75
N ALA A 23 -1.00 2.53 7.00
CA ALA A 23 0.14 3.36 7.42
C ALA A 23 -0.14 4.09 8.75
N VAL A 24 -1.32 4.70 8.88
CA VAL A 24 -1.74 5.36 10.12
C VAL A 24 -1.85 4.36 11.27
N PHE A 25 -2.37 3.16 11.02
CA PHE A 25 -2.43 2.08 12.01
C PHE A 25 -1.02 1.67 12.48
N THR A 26 -0.10 1.44 11.55
CA THR A 26 1.30 1.11 11.86
C THR A 26 1.96 2.19 12.72
N ILE A 27 1.75 3.47 12.40
CA ILE A 27 2.29 4.58 13.20
C ILE A 27 1.78 4.52 14.65
N LYS A 28 0.49 4.25 14.85
CA LYS A 28 -0.07 4.12 16.20
C LYS A 28 0.55 2.95 16.97
N VAL A 29 0.71 1.80 16.33
CA VAL A 29 1.34 0.61 16.94
C VAL A 29 2.80 0.89 17.33
N VAL A 30 3.56 1.52 16.43
CA VAL A 30 4.95 1.89 16.70
C VAL A 30 5.02 2.92 17.83
N ALA A 31 4.15 3.94 17.84
CA ALA A 31 4.10 4.93 18.91
C ALA A 31 3.82 4.29 20.27
N THR A 32 2.90 3.32 20.35
CA THR A 32 2.65 2.57 21.59
C THR A 32 3.85 1.72 22.01
N ALA A 33 4.53 1.08 21.06
CA ALA A 33 5.72 0.27 21.34
C ALA A 33 6.90 1.13 21.84
N MET A 34 7.02 2.38 21.38
CA MET A 34 8.06 3.30 21.85
C MET A 34 7.82 3.81 23.28
N ALA A 35 6.56 3.96 23.69
CA ALA A 35 6.21 4.44 25.02
C ALA A 35 6.46 3.39 26.12
N SER A 36 6.29 2.10 25.81
CA SER A 36 6.52 1.00 26.75
C SER A 36 6.92 -0.26 25.98
N PRO A 37 8.22 -0.42 25.65
CA PRO A 37 8.66 -1.48 24.76
C PRO A 37 8.59 -2.85 25.45
N THR A 38 7.61 -3.67 25.04
CA THR A 38 7.57 -5.10 25.36
C THR A 38 7.96 -5.92 24.12
N PRO A 39 8.46 -7.16 24.29
CA PRO A 39 8.76 -8.04 23.15
C PRO A 39 7.57 -8.26 22.21
N VAL A 40 6.36 -8.30 22.77
CA VAL A 40 5.11 -8.45 22.00
C VAL A 40 4.85 -7.21 21.14
N ASP A 41 5.13 -6.02 21.67
CA ASP A 41 4.89 -4.77 20.93
C ASP A 41 5.92 -4.56 19.82
N VAL A 42 7.17 -4.98 20.02
CA VAL A 42 8.20 -5.02 18.96
C VAL A 42 7.77 -5.95 17.82
N LEU A 43 7.20 -7.13 18.15
CA LEU A 43 6.70 -8.07 17.16
C LEU A 43 5.52 -7.50 16.38
N LYS A 44 4.56 -6.85 17.06
CA LYS A 44 3.42 -6.17 16.41
C LYS A 44 3.89 -5.04 15.51
N ALA A 45 4.80 -4.19 15.98
CA ALA A 45 5.37 -3.09 15.20
C ALA A 45 6.07 -3.60 13.93
N SER A 46 6.87 -4.66 14.06
CA SER A 46 7.54 -5.31 12.93
C SER A 46 6.54 -5.90 11.94
N GLY A 47 5.55 -6.67 12.41
CA GLY A 47 4.55 -7.30 11.55
C GLY A 47 3.68 -6.28 10.80
N THR A 48 3.26 -5.21 11.48
CA THR A 48 2.48 -4.13 10.86
C THR A 48 3.30 -3.34 9.84
N GLY A 49 4.60 -3.16 10.09
CA GLY A 49 5.55 -2.57 9.15
C GLY A 49 5.78 -3.41 7.88
N ILE A 50 5.95 -4.73 8.02
CA ILE A 50 6.10 -5.64 6.88
C ILE A 50 4.86 -5.59 5.97
N LEU A 51 3.67 -5.65 6.57
CA LEU A 51 2.42 -5.57 5.80
C LEU A 51 2.26 -4.20 5.11
N LEU A 52 2.71 -3.11 5.74
CA LEU A 52 2.74 -1.79 5.10
C LEU A 52 3.64 -1.79 3.86
N GLY A 53 4.86 -2.34 3.97
CA GLY A 53 5.77 -2.47 2.83
C GLY A 53 5.17 -3.29 1.69
N ALA A 54 4.49 -4.40 2.02
CA ALA A 54 3.79 -5.23 1.04
C ALA A 54 2.65 -4.46 0.34
N LEU A 55 1.85 -3.68 1.07
CA LEU A 55 0.78 -2.87 0.51
C LEU A 55 1.29 -1.77 -0.43
N ILE A 56 2.38 -1.10 -0.06
CA ILE A 56 3.03 -0.10 -0.92
C ILE A 56 3.52 -0.74 -2.21
N THR A 57 4.17 -1.90 -2.10
CA THR A 57 4.67 -2.65 -3.25
C THR A 57 3.54 -3.07 -4.17
N TRP A 58 2.47 -3.64 -3.61
CA TRP A 58 1.28 -4.05 -4.36
C TRP A 58 0.64 -2.87 -5.11
N ASN A 59 0.54 -1.72 -4.45
CA ASN A 59 -0.01 -0.51 -5.07
C ASN A 59 0.84 -0.04 -6.27
N SER A 60 2.17 0.01 -6.10
CA SER A 60 3.11 0.32 -7.18
C SER A 60 2.97 -0.66 -8.36
N THR A 61 2.92 -1.97 -8.08
CA THR A 61 2.75 -3.00 -9.11
C THR A 61 1.46 -2.84 -9.88
N ILE A 62 0.34 -2.57 -9.21
CA ILE A 62 -0.97 -2.37 -9.86
C ILE A 62 -0.96 -1.13 -10.75
N ILE A 63 -0.37 -0.02 -10.29
CA ILE A 63 -0.26 1.20 -11.10
C ILE A 63 0.60 0.93 -12.35
N HIS A 64 1.74 0.28 -12.19
CA HIS A 64 2.60 -0.10 -13.32
C HIS A 64 1.90 -1.08 -14.26
N PHE A 65 1.12 -2.03 -13.76
CA PHE A 65 0.42 -2.99 -14.60
C PHE A 65 -0.69 -2.35 -15.43
N TRP A 66 -1.46 -1.40 -14.86
CA TRP A 66 -2.60 -0.80 -15.55
C TRP A 66 -2.30 0.44 -16.36
N PHE A 67 -1.33 1.25 -15.94
CA PHE A 67 -1.09 2.59 -16.48
C PHE A 67 0.27 2.74 -17.15
N ARG A 68 1.10 1.67 -17.23
CA ARG A 68 2.32 1.72 -18.03
C ARG A 68 1.96 2.04 -19.49
N LYS A 69 2.52 3.15 -19.99
CA LYS A 69 2.49 3.47 -21.42
C LYS A 69 3.22 2.35 -22.17
N LYS A 70 2.57 1.76 -23.17
CA LYS A 70 3.26 0.83 -24.10
C LYS A 70 4.39 1.60 -24.77
N ALA A 71 5.52 0.93 -25.00
CA ALA A 71 6.61 1.50 -25.79
C ALA A 71 6.07 1.90 -27.17
N PRO A 72 6.51 3.03 -27.75
CA PRO A 72 6.12 3.37 -29.10
C PRO A 72 6.52 2.23 -30.04
N GLU A 73 5.58 1.75 -30.84
CA GLU A 73 5.88 0.83 -31.92
C GLU A 73 6.83 1.56 -32.88
N GLU A 74 8.06 1.07 -33.06
CA GLU A 74 8.96 1.55 -34.09
C GLU A 74 8.26 1.37 -35.44
N LYS A 75 7.92 2.50 -36.07
CA LYS A 75 7.34 2.56 -37.41
C LYS A 75 8.44 2.45 -38.45
#